data_AF-A0AAV0DPG4-F1
#
_entry.id   AF-A0AAV0DPG4-F1
#
_cell.length_a   1.000
_cell.length_b   1.000
_cell.length_c   1.000
_cell.angle_alpha   90.00
_cell.angle_beta   90.00
_cell.angle_gamma   90.00
#
_symmetry.space_group_name_H-M   'P 1'
#
loop_
_entity.id
_entity.type
_entity.pdbx_description
1 polymer ?
#
loop_
_entity_poly.entity_id
_entity_poly.type
_entity_poly.pdbx_seq_one_letter_code
_entity_poly.pdbx_strand_id
1 'polypeptide(L)'
;MLLLRIIIRPLFLTLTMIQLHTALFFFLLLPILASCDDEKVYIVYFGEHKGDKELQEIEDTHHSYLLSVKKSEEDAKSSLLYSYKYSINGFAAVLSPDEASKLSGLEEVVSVYESNPGKYRLHTTRSWEFSGLPEIEAESTLKKEDLLLKSNYGNNVIIGVLDSGIVIFCLYSNQVD
;
A
#
# COMPACT_ATOMS: atom_id res chain seq x y z
N MET A 1 59.90 41.26 -8.72
CA MET A 1 59.29 40.00 -9.22
C MET A 1 59.48 38.79 -8.30
N LEU A 2 60.64 38.62 -7.63
CA LEU A 2 60.89 37.44 -6.78
C LEU A 2 60.06 37.42 -5.48
N LEU A 3 59.97 38.55 -4.77
CA LEU A 3 59.20 38.71 -3.52
C LEU A 3 57.70 38.42 -3.68
N LEU A 4 57.12 38.83 -4.81
CA LEU A 4 55.71 38.59 -5.12
C LEU A 4 55.42 37.09 -5.27
N ARG A 5 56.36 36.32 -5.84
CA ARG A 5 56.23 34.85 -6.00
C ARG A 5 56.36 34.09 -4.67
N ILE A 6 57.09 34.62 -3.70
CA ILE A 6 57.30 33.99 -2.37
C ILE A 6 56.03 34.09 -1.52
N ILE A 7 55.26 35.18 -1.64
CA ILE A 7 54.04 35.40 -0.84
C ILE A 7 52.80 34.79 -1.51
N ILE A 8 52.71 34.85 -2.85
CA ILE A 8 51.55 34.34 -3.59
C ILE A 8 51.45 32.80 -3.54
N ARG A 9 52.58 32.08 -3.60
CA ARG A 9 52.59 30.61 -3.57
C ARG A 9 51.96 30.00 -2.31
N PRO A 10 52.37 30.36 -1.08
CA PRO A 10 51.77 29.79 0.13
C PRO A 10 50.30 30.19 0.28
N LEU A 11 49.93 31.42 -0.12
CA LEU A 11 48.54 31.87 -0.12
C LEU A 11 47.65 31.09 -1.10
N PHE A 12 48.19 30.76 -2.28
CA PHE A 12 47.49 29.93 -3.27
C PHE A 12 47.33 28.48 -2.77
N LEU A 13 48.37 27.91 -2.16
CA LEU A 13 48.28 26.55 -1.60
C LEU A 13 47.26 26.47 -0.45
N THR A 14 47.25 27.43 0.48
CA THR A 14 46.28 27.41 1.60
C THR A 14 44.85 27.55 1.09
N LEU A 15 44.61 28.39 0.08
CA LEU A 15 43.29 28.53 -0.53
C LEU A 15 42.82 27.22 -1.19
N THR A 16 43.71 26.51 -1.89
CA THR A 16 43.36 25.20 -2.50
C THR A 16 43.10 24.11 -1.47
N MET A 17 43.81 24.11 -0.34
CA MET A 17 43.58 23.17 0.76
C MET A 17 42.24 23.43 1.46
N ILE A 18 41.89 24.70 1.69
CA ILE A 18 40.58 25.08 2.24
C ILE A 18 39.46 24.64 1.28
N GLN A 19 39.62 24.89 -0.03
CA GLN A 19 38.65 24.48 -1.05
C GLN A 19 38.45 22.95 -1.10
N LEU A 20 39.53 22.17 -0.93
CA LEU A 20 39.47 20.71 -0.91
C LEU A 20 38.73 20.20 0.32
N HIS A 21 38.98 20.80 1.50
CA HIS A 21 38.29 20.43 2.73
C HIS A 21 36.80 20.78 2.71
N THR A 22 36.44 21.96 2.19
CA THR A 22 35.01 22.31 2.04
C THR A 22 34.32 21.38 1.06
N ALA A 23 34.94 21.07 -0.08
CA ALA A 23 34.41 20.10 -1.04
C ALA A 23 34.25 18.70 -0.43
N LEU A 24 35.23 18.22 0.33
CA LEU A 24 35.16 16.93 1.02
C LEU A 24 34.04 16.91 2.08
N PHE A 25 33.88 17.98 2.84
CA PHE A 25 32.82 18.12 3.83
C PHE A 25 31.43 18.10 3.17
N PHE A 26 31.23 18.82 2.06
CA PHE A 26 29.98 18.75 1.30
C PHE A 26 29.73 17.36 0.70
N PHE A 27 30.76 16.67 0.21
CA PHE A 27 30.65 15.28 -0.26
C PHE A 27 30.22 14.32 0.84
N LEU A 28 30.68 14.52 2.07
CA LEU A 28 30.29 13.73 3.24
C LEU A 28 28.88 14.05 3.74
N LEU A 29 28.37 15.26 3.49
CA LEU A 29 27.01 15.68 3.86
C LEU A 29 25.92 15.30 2.84
N LEU A 30 26.31 15.04 1.58
CA LEU A 30 25.41 14.65 0.49
C LEU A 30 24.48 13.45 0.80
N PRO A 31 24.95 12.35 1.44
CA PRO A 31 24.08 11.21 1.79
C PRO A 31 23.02 11.57 2.83
N ILE A 32 23.36 12.48 3.76
CA ILE A 32 22.46 12.91 4.84
C ILE A 32 21.32 13.77 4.28
N LEU A 33 21.64 14.64 3.31
CA LEU A 33 20.64 15.46 2.61
C LEU A 33 19.76 14.65 1.65
N ALA A 34 20.25 13.53 1.13
CA ALA A 34 19.51 12.64 0.24
C ALA A 34 18.57 11.68 0.97
N SER A 35 18.65 11.59 2.30
CA SER A 35 17.78 10.74 3.13
C SER A 35 16.37 11.35 3.24
N CYS A 36 15.55 11.12 2.21
CA CYS A 36 14.11 11.33 2.27
C CYS A 36 13.46 9.95 2.42
N ASP A 37 13.07 9.58 3.64
CA ASP A 37 12.25 8.39 3.88
C ASP A 37 10.82 8.69 3.40
N ASP A 38 10.58 8.51 2.10
CA ASP A 38 9.22 8.54 1.56
C ASP A 38 8.52 7.23 1.92
N GLU A 39 8.02 7.17 3.15
CA GLU A 39 7.27 6.02 3.64
C GLU A 39 5.96 5.87 2.87
N LYS A 40 5.71 4.65 2.39
CA LYS A 40 4.48 4.27 1.69
C LYS A 40 3.85 3.07 2.36
N VAL A 41 2.60 2.81 2.02
CA VAL A 41 1.94 1.56 2.45
C VAL A 41 2.38 0.45 1.53
N TYR A 42 2.93 -0.62 2.09
CA TYR A 42 3.26 -1.86 1.38
C TYR A 42 2.42 -3.01 1.91
N ILE A 43 2.11 -3.95 1.02
CA ILE A 43 1.50 -5.23 1.36
C ILE A 43 2.60 -6.29 1.29
N VAL A 44 2.81 -6.96 2.41
CA VAL A 44 3.74 -8.10 2.57
C VAL A 44 2.89 -9.35 2.59
N TYR A 45 3.14 -10.26 1.65
CA TYR A 45 2.35 -11.47 1.44
C TYR A 45 3.19 -12.72 1.71
N PHE A 46 2.68 -13.62 2.55
CA PHE A 46 3.33 -14.88 2.95
C PHE A 46 2.71 -16.11 2.27
N GLY A 47 1.70 -15.95 1.41
CA GLY A 47 0.99 -17.08 0.79
C GLY A 47 -0.33 -17.43 1.48
N GLU A 48 -0.78 -18.65 1.23
CA GLU A 48 -1.91 -19.27 1.92
C GLU A 48 -1.43 -19.95 3.19
N HIS A 49 -2.21 -19.88 4.28
CA HIS A 49 -1.99 -20.69 5.47
C HIS A 49 -3.07 -21.77 5.54
N LYS A 50 -2.71 -22.97 6.02
CA LYS A 50 -3.56 -24.16 5.99
C LYS A 50 -4.74 -24.17 6.99
N GLY A 51 -4.90 -23.12 7.80
CA GLY A 51 -5.84 -23.11 8.91
C GLY A 51 -5.29 -23.72 10.21
N ASP A 52 -4.03 -24.19 10.20
CA ASP A 52 -3.46 -24.98 11.30
C ASP A 52 -2.89 -24.13 12.45
N LYS A 53 -2.66 -22.84 12.21
CA LYS A 53 -2.11 -21.88 13.18
C LYS A 53 -3.21 -21.09 13.87
N GLU A 54 -3.02 -20.78 15.14
CA GLU A 54 -3.91 -19.86 15.85
C GLU A 54 -3.75 -18.43 15.31
N LEU A 55 -4.83 -17.63 15.35
CA LEU A 55 -4.80 -16.26 14.86
C LEU A 55 -3.75 -15.39 15.56
N GLN A 56 -3.53 -15.62 16.86
CA GLN A 56 -2.51 -14.91 17.63
C GLN A 56 -1.10 -15.26 17.15
N GLU A 57 -0.83 -16.53 16.85
CA GLU A 57 0.47 -16.97 16.33
C GLU A 57 0.79 -16.32 14.97
N ILE A 58 -0.22 -16.16 14.12
CA ILE A 58 -0.09 -15.45 12.84
C ILE A 58 0.23 -13.97 13.07
N GLU A 59 -0.49 -13.29 13.96
CA GLU A 59 -0.24 -11.89 14.30
C GLU A 59 1.15 -11.67 14.91
N ASP A 60 1.58 -12.57 15.80
CA ASP A 60 2.91 -12.53 16.42
C ASP A 60 4.00 -12.72 15.35
N THR A 61 3.75 -13.60 14.38
CA THR A 61 4.65 -13.78 13.22
C THR A 61 4.73 -12.49 12.41
N HIS A 62 3.61 -11.88 12.02
CA HIS A 62 3.61 -10.62 11.28
C HIS A 62 4.36 -9.51 12.02
N HIS A 63 4.10 -9.40 13.32
CA HIS A 63 4.78 -8.43 14.17
C HIS A 63 6.29 -8.67 14.21
N SER A 64 6.74 -9.92 14.34
CA SER A 64 8.19 -10.25 14.36
C SER A 64 8.90 -9.87 13.06
N TYR A 65 8.25 -10.07 11.91
CA TYR A 65 8.78 -9.66 10.60
C TYR A 65 8.89 -8.15 10.50
N LEU A 66 7.85 -7.43 10.92
CA LEU A 66 7.86 -5.96 10.90
C LEU A 66 8.92 -5.39 11.86
N LEU A 67 9.06 -5.98 13.05
CA LEU A 67 10.10 -5.62 14.02
C LEU A 67 11.52 -5.83 13.47
N SER A 68 11.74 -6.82 12.61
CA SER A 68 13.06 -7.10 12.03
C SER A 68 13.61 -5.98 11.15
N VAL A 69 12.73 -5.11 10.62
CA VAL A 69 13.12 -4.00 9.74
C VAL A 69 12.94 -2.62 10.39
N LYS A 70 12.12 -2.51 11.43
CA LYS A 70 11.87 -1.27 12.18
C LYS A 70 12.90 -1.07 13.30
N LYS A 71 12.97 0.17 13.81
CA LYS A 71 13.99 0.59 14.79
C LYS A 71 13.61 0.23 16.23
N SER A 72 12.32 0.07 16.52
CA SER A 72 11.79 -0.22 17.84
C SER A 72 10.48 -1.01 17.77
N GLU A 73 10.07 -1.56 18.92
CA GLU A 73 8.78 -2.23 19.11
C GLU A 73 7.60 -1.27 18.84
N GLU A 74 7.72 -0.04 19.34
CA GLU A 74 6.73 1.01 19.19
C GLU A 74 6.58 1.44 17.73
N ASP A 75 7.70 1.55 17.00
CA ASP A 75 7.70 1.85 15.57
C ASP A 75 7.06 0.72 14.76
N ALA A 76 7.35 -0.55 15.10
CA ALA A 76 6.73 -1.69 14.44
C ALA A 76 5.21 -1.70 14.65
N LYS A 77 4.75 -1.54 15.90
CA LYS A 77 3.32 -1.50 16.22
C LYS A 77 2.58 -0.35 15.54
N SER A 78 3.18 0.84 15.54
CA SER A 78 2.57 2.02 14.92
C SER A 78 2.57 1.97 13.39
N SER A 79 3.51 1.25 12.78
CA SER A 79 3.58 1.09 11.32
C SER A 79 2.60 0.04 10.79
N LEU A 80 2.12 -0.88 11.61
CA LEU A 80 1.19 -1.94 11.20
C LEU A 80 -0.21 -1.37 10.99
N LEU A 81 -0.72 -1.45 9.76
CA LEU A 81 -2.08 -1.00 9.43
C LEU A 81 -3.09 -2.14 9.52
N TYR A 82 -2.70 -3.32 9.05
CA TYR A 82 -3.60 -4.47 9.03
C TYR A 82 -2.83 -5.79 9.00
N SER A 83 -3.38 -6.81 9.67
CA SER A 83 -2.89 -8.18 9.69
C SER A 83 -3.90 -9.09 9.00
N TYR A 84 -3.55 -9.62 7.82
CA TYR A 84 -4.35 -10.59 7.07
C TYR A 84 -4.08 -11.99 7.63
N LYS A 85 -5.07 -12.56 8.33
CA LYS A 85 -4.91 -13.78 9.15
C LYS A 85 -5.85 -14.93 8.81
N TYR A 86 -6.67 -14.77 7.77
CA TYR A 86 -7.68 -15.75 7.38
C TYR A 86 -7.28 -16.39 6.04
N SER A 87 -8.03 -16.12 4.97
CA SER A 87 -7.80 -16.70 3.64
C SER A 87 -6.48 -16.28 2.98
N ILE A 88 -5.86 -15.22 3.47
CA ILE A 88 -4.61 -14.65 2.99
C ILE A 88 -3.73 -14.44 4.22
N ASN A 89 -2.47 -14.86 4.14
CA ASN A 89 -1.46 -14.61 5.16
C ASN A 89 -0.56 -13.44 4.73
N GLY A 90 -0.46 -12.40 5.56
CA GLY A 90 0.18 -11.15 5.16
C GLY A 90 -0.09 -10.00 6.11
N PHE A 91 0.57 -8.88 5.88
CA PHE A 91 0.22 -7.63 6.54
C PHE A 91 0.39 -6.42 5.63
N ALA A 92 -0.34 -5.35 5.93
CA ALA A 92 -0.15 -4.03 5.35
C ALA A 92 0.53 -3.13 6.40
N ALA A 93 1.62 -2.48 6.02
CA ALA A 93 2.37 -1.60 6.91
C ALA A 93 2.94 -0.39 6.18
N VAL A 94 3.20 0.68 6.93
CA VAL A 94 3.93 1.87 6.47
C VAL A 94 5.43 1.55 6.52
N LEU A 95 6.08 1.52 5.36
CA LEU A 95 7.48 1.14 5.21
C LEU A 95 8.22 2.12 4.30
N SER A 96 9.51 2.30 4.55
CA SER A 96 10.41 2.88 3.56
C SER A 96 10.71 1.87 2.44
N PRO A 97 11.15 2.32 1.25
CA PRO A 97 11.54 1.42 0.16
C PRO A 97 12.63 0.41 0.58
N ASP A 98 13.55 0.83 1.44
CA ASP A 98 14.63 -0.04 1.93
C ASP A 98 14.10 -1.12 2.90
N GLU A 99 13.15 -0.77 3.77
CA GLU A 99 12.50 -1.74 4.66
C GLU A 99 11.69 -2.76 3.85
N ALA A 100 10.93 -2.31 2.85
CA ALA A 100 10.17 -3.17 1.95
C ALA A 100 11.10 -4.13 1.16
N SER A 101 12.23 -3.61 0.67
CA SER A 101 13.26 -4.40 -0.02
C SER A 101 13.85 -5.48 0.88
N LYS A 102 14.17 -5.15 2.14
CA LYS A 102 14.67 -6.13 3.12
C LYS A 102 13.66 -7.24 3.38
N LEU A 103 12.39 -6.90 3.57
CA LEU A 103 11.32 -7.89 3.77
C LEU A 103 11.17 -8.81 2.55
N SER A 104 11.31 -8.27 1.33
CA SER A 104 11.21 -9.06 0.10
C SER A 104 12.29 -10.13 -0.05
N GLY A 105 13.41 -10.00 0.67
CA GLY A 105 14.50 -10.97 0.68
C GLY A 105 14.37 -12.08 1.72
N LEU A 106 13.32 -12.09 2.54
CA LEU A 106 13.12 -13.09 3.58
C LEU A 106 12.43 -14.33 3.02
N GLU A 107 12.87 -15.52 3.45
CA GLU A 107 12.51 -16.81 2.83
C GLU A 107 10.99 -17.10 2.80
N GLU A 108 10.25 -16.74 3.86
CA GLU A 108 8.80 -17.00 3.90
C GLU A 108 7.96 -15.89 3.22
N VAL A 109 8.57 -14.77 2.84
CA VAL A 109 7.88 -13.67 2.16
C VAL A 109 7.77 -13.98 0.67
N VAL A 110 6.55 -14.22 0.21
CA VAL A 110 6.25 -14.54 -1.20
C VAL A 110 6.36 -13.29 -2.07
N SER A 111 5.84 -12.15 -1.60
CA SER A 111 5.94 -10.89 -2.33
C SER A 111 5.74 -9.68 -1.44
N VAL A 112 6.39 -8.58 -1.79
CA VAL A 112 6.16 -7.25 -1.20
C VAL A 112 5.85 -6.27 -2.32
N TYR A 113 4.75 -5.53 -2.22
CA TYR A 113 4.37 -4.54 -3.23
C TYR A 113 3.71 -3.31 -2.60
N GLU A 114 3.96 -2.15 -3.20
CA GLU A 114 3.34 -0.89 -2.77
C GLU A 114 1.82 -0.94 -3.01
N SER A 115 1.06 -0.54 -2.00
CA SER A 115 -0.38 -0.39 -2.09
C SER A 115 -0.72 0.85 -2.91
N ASN A 116 -1.37 0.65 -4.06
CA ASN A 116 -1.80 1.74 -4.93
C ASN A 116 -3.33 1.87 -4.92
N PRO A 117 -3.90 2.75 -4.06
CA PRO A 117 -5.35 2.93 -3.97
C PRO A 117 -5.98 3.48 -5.26
N GLY A 118 -5.21 4.17 -6.11
CA GLY A 118 -5.68 4.73 -7.38
C GLY A 118 -5.65 3.75 -8.56
N LYS A 119 -5.12 2.53 -8.38
CA LYS A 119 -4.94 1.55 -9.46
C LYS A 119 -6.27 1.04 -10.02
N TYR A 120 -7.29 0.92 -9.18
CA TYR A 120 -8.57 0.35 -9.55
C TYR A 120 -9.58 1.46 -9.85
N ARG A 121 -10.12 1.45 -11.08
CA ARG A 121 -11.24 2.33 -11.45
C ARG A 121 -12.55 1.59 -11.22
N LEU A 122 -13.51 2.28 -10.61
CA LEU A 122 -14.87 1.77 -10.49
C LEU A 122 -15.48 1.65 -11.89
N HIS A 123 -15.96 0.45 -12.22
CA HIS A 123 -16.49 0.14 -13.54
C HIS A 123 -18.02 0.18 -13.61
N THR A 124 -18.72 0.09 -12.48
CA THR A 124 -20.19 -0.07 -12.46
C THR A 124 -20.81 0.69 -11.29
N THR A 125 -21.87 1.47 -11.56
CA THR A 125 -22.76 2.05 -10.53
C THR A 125 -24.17 1.46 -10.57
N ARG A 126 -24.42 0.47 -11.44
CA ARG A 126 -25.72 -0.23 -11.62
C ARG A 126 -25.52 -1.75 -11.64
N SER A 127 -25.33 -2.32 -10.45
CA SER A 127 -24.94 -3.72 -10.25
C SER A 127 -25.96 -4.73 -10.79
N TRP A 128 -27.26 -4.40 -10.79
CA TRP A 128 -28.33 -5.27 -11.30
C TRP A 128 -28.26 -5.41 -12.82
N GLU A 129 -28.21 -4.28 -13.54
CA GLU A 129 -28.03 -4.27 -15.00
C GLU A 129 -26.72 -4.94 -15.45
N PHE A 130 -25.62 -4.72 -14.73
CA PHE A 130 -24.33 -5.38 -15.02
C PHE A 130 -24.41 -6.90 -14.86
N SER A 131 -25.18 -7.39 -13.88
CA SER A 131 -25.38 -8.82 -13.64
C SER A 131 -26.34 -9.47 -14.65
N GLY A 132 -26.85 -8.72 -15.63
CA GLY A 132 -27.82 -9.19 -16.60
C GLY A 132 -29.20 -9.48 -15.98
N LEU A 133 -29.46 -8.89 -14.81
CA LEU A 133 -30.73 -8.97 -14.13
C LEU A 133 -31.42 -7.62 -14.38
N PRO A 134 -32.50 -7.54 -15.19
CA PRO A 134 -33.27 -6.31 -15.36
C PRO A 134 -34.22 -6.13 -14.18
N GLU A 135 -34.52 -4.90 -13.79
CA GLU A 135 -35.47 -4.60 -12.72
C GLU A 135 -36.84 -5.21 -13.08
N ILE A 136 -37.32 -6.15 -12.24
CA ILE A 136 -38.53 -6.90 -12.54
C ILE A 136 -39.71 -6.05 -12.08
N GLU A 137 -40.41 -5.41 -13.02
CA GLU A 137 -41.59 -4.60 -12.71
C GLU A 137 -42.81 -5.47 -12.30
N ALA A 138 -42.84 -6.76 -12.67
CA ALA A 138 -43.87 -7.73 -12.21
C ALA A 138 -43.44 -9.19 -12.45
N GLU A 139 -43.84 -10.12 -11.57
CA GLU A 139 -43.66 -11.58 -11.76
C GLU A 139 -44.29 -12.10 -13.09
N SER A 140 -45.29 -11.39 -13.61
CA SER A 140 -46.08 -11.80 -14.77
C SER A 140 -45.36 -11.62 -16.13
N THR A 141 -44.21 -10.93 -16.17
CA THR A 141 -43.40 -10.76 -17.39
C THR A 141 -42.26 -11.77 -17.51
N LEU A 142 -42.02 -12.61 -16.49
CA LEU A 142 -40.93 -13.58 -16.51
C LEU A 142 -41.24 -14.78 -17.43
N LYS A 143 -40.43 -14.97 -18.46
CA LYS A 143 -40.48 -16.15 -19.33
C LYS A 143 -39.70 -17.28 -18.68
N LYS A 144 -40.09 -18.53 -18.97
CA LYS A 144 -39.40 -19.75 -18.51
C LYS A 144 -37.90 -19.80 -18.88
N GLU A 145 -37.49 -18.95 -19.81
CA GLU A 145 -36.13 -18.80 -20.32
C GLU A 145 -35.25 -17.89 -19.43
N ASP A 146 -35.87 -17.10 -18.54
CA ASP A 146 -35.19 -16.10 -17.74
C ASP A 146 -34.24 -16.72 -16.71
N LEU A 147 -33.09 -16.06 -16.54
CA LEU A 147 -32.01 -16.52 -15.67
C LEU A 147 -32.46 -16.70 -14.21
N LEU A 148 -33.40 -15.88 -13.75
CA LEU A 148 -33.92 -15.96 -12.38
C LEU A 148 -34.74 -17.23 -12.17
N LEU A 149 -35.65 -17.58 -13.09
CA LEU A 149 -36.41 -18.83 -13.00
C LEU A 149 -35.51 -20.05 -13.19
N LYS A 150 -34.55 -20.00 -14.12
CA LYS A 150 -33.58 -21.09 -14.35
C LYS A 150 -32.64 -21.32 -13.18
N SER A 151 -32.27 -20.27 -12.45
CA SER A 151 -31.41 -20.35 -11.27
C SER A 151 -32.18 -20.61 -9.97
N ASN A 152 -33.50 -20.88 -10.04
CA ASN A 152 -34.38 -20.98 -8.87
C ASN A 152 -34.23 -19.76 -7.95
N TYR A 153 -34.21 -18.57 -8.54
CA TYR A 153 -34.01 -17.27 -7.88
C TYR A 153 -32.71 -17.18 -7.08
N GLY A 154 -31.69 -17.96 -7.43
CA GLY A 154 -30.43 -18.02 -6.70
C GLY A 154 -30.53 -18.81 -5.39
N ASN A 155 -31.49 -19.73 -5.24
CA ASN A 155 -31.58 -20.56 -4.05
C ASN A 155 -30.26 -21.32 -3.82
N ASN A 156 -29.78 -21.32 -2.57
CA ASN A 156 -28.47 -21.87 -2.16
C ASN A 156 -27.24 -21.24 -2.85
N VAL A 157 -27.36 -20.02 -3.41
CA VAL A 157 -26.24 -19.27 -3.99
C VAL A 157 -25.92 -18.05 -3.15
N ILE A 158 -24.63 -17.81 -2.88
CA ILE A 158 -24.13 -16.58 -2.25
C ILE A 158 -23.40 -15.78 -3.32
N ILE A 159 -23.83 -14.54 -3.54
CA ILE A 159 -23.19 -13.59 -4.46
C ILE A 159 -22.52 -12.49 -3.63
N GLY A 160 -21.19 -12.48 -3.62
CA GLY A 160 -20.42 -11.39 -3.03
C GLY A 160 -20.22 -10.28 -4.06
N VAL A 161 -20.62 -9.06 -3.72
CA VAL A 161 -20.40 -7.86 -4.55
C VAL A 161 -19.53 -6.88 -3.77
N LEU A 162 -18.40 -6.48 -4.36
CA LEU A 162 -17.53 -5.44 -3.82
C LEU A 162 -17.71 -4.18 -4.66
N ASP A 163 -18.35 -3.17 -4.09
CA ASP A 163 -18.61 -1.87 -4.72
C ASP A 163 -18.19 -0.74 -3.77
N SER A 164 -18.01 0.44 -4.33
CA SER A 164 -17.80 1.71 -3.61
C SER A 164 -18.96 2.12 -2.69
N GLY A 165 -20.12 1.49 -2.83
CA GLY A 165 -21.33 1.79 -2.07
C GLY A 165 -22.27 2.78 -2.79
N ILE A 166 -23.42 3.06 -2.18
CA ILE A 166 -24.44 4.00 -2.70
C ILE A 166 -24.20 5.40 -2.12
N VAL A 167 -24.04 6.39 -2.99
CA VAL A 167 -24.16 7.80 -2.59
C VAL A 167 -25.65 8.14 -2.46
N ILE A 168 -26.17 8.20 -1.23
CA ILE A 168 -27.52 8.71 -0.99
C ILE A 168 -27.49 10.23 -1.18
N PHE A 169 -27.83 10.69 -2.39
CA PHE A 169 -28.34 12.05 -2.54
C PHE A 169 -29.75 12.09 -1.95
N CYS A 170 -29.86 12.61 -0.73
CA CYS A 170 -31.15 13.09 -0.22
C CYS A 170 -31.59 14.26 -1.11
N LEU A 171 -32.36 13.98 -2.15
CA LEU A 171 -33.17 15.02 -2.78
C LEU A 171 -34.27 15.38 -1.78
N TYR A 172 -34.03 16.46 -1.05
CA TYR A 172 -35.07 17.17 -0.31
C TYR A 172 -36.08 17.65 -1.36
N SER A 173 -37.16 16.90 -1.53
CA SER A 173 -38.24 17.30 -2.43
C SER A 173 -39.00 18.44 -1.75
N ASN A 174 -38.59 19.67 -2.02
CA ASN A 174 -39.49 20.82 -1.95
C ASN A 174 -40.34 20.80 -3.22
N GLN A 175 -41.52 20.20 -3.14
CA GLN A 175 -42.61 20.50 -4.05
C GLN A 175 -43.68 21.21 -3.22
N VAL A 176 -43.63 22.53 -3.35
CA VAL A 176 -44.77 23.44 -3.20
C VAL A 176 -45.69 23.14 -4.38
N ASP A 177 -46.84 22.54 -4.11
CA ASP A 177 -48.19 22.92 -4.58
C ASP A 177 -49.20 21.83 -4.18
#